data_AF-A0A833G8Q4-F1
#
_entry.id   AF-A0A833G8Q4-F1
#
_cell.length_a   1.000
_cell.length_b   1.000
_cell.length_c   1.000
_cell.angle_alpha   90.00
_cell.angle_beta   90.00
_cell.angle_gamma   90.00
#
_symmetry.space_group_name_H-M   'P 1'
#
loop_
_entity.id
_entity.type
_entity.pdbx_description
1 polymer ?
#
loop_
_entity_poly.entity_id
_entity_poly.type
_entity_poly.pdbx_seq_one_letter_code
_entity_poly.pdbx_strand_id
1 'polypeptide(L)'
;MKRSEVNQIMRRADDFIRSFDFRLPPFAGWSPEEFARRKGDAGAIVEARLGWDITDFGRGAFDDFGIVLFTLRNGKAADLARGRGMLYA
;
A
#
# COMPACT_ATOMS: atom_id res chain seq x y z
N MET A 1 -7.09 10.62 -10.43
CA MET A 1 -7.21 9.26 -11.02
C MET A 1 -8.60 8.66 -10.82
N LYS A 2 -9.14 7.94 -11.80
CA LYS A 2 -10.45 7.25 -11.65
C LYS A 2 -10.27 5.96 -10.84
N ARG A 3 -11.29 5.53 -10.06
CA ARG A 3 -11.20 4.27 -9.30
C ARG A 3 -10.98 3.05 -10.21
N SER A 4 -11.55 3.05 -11.42
CA SER A 4 -11.35 1.98 -12.41
C SER A 4 -9.88 1.86 -12.84
N GLU A 5 -9.20 2.98 -13.03
CA GLU A 5 -7.78 3.08 -13.38
C GLU A 5 -6.90 2.58 -12.23
N VAL A 6 -7.16 3.07 -11.00
CA VAL A 6 -6.49 2.58 -9.77
C VAL A 6 -6.62 1.05 -9.65
N ASN A 7 -7.82 0.50 -9.84
CA ASN A 7 -8.04 -0.94 -9.77
C ASN A 7 -7.28 -1.72 -10.88
N GLN A 8 -7.10 -1.14 -12.06
CA GLN A 8 -6.30 -1.74 -13.13
C GLN A 8 -4.81 -1.73 -12.76
N ILE A 9 -4.31 -0.61 -12.24
CA ILE A 9 -2.92 -0.47 -11.77
C ILE A 9 -2.62 -1.48 -10.68
N MET A 10 -3.50 -1.61 -9.67
CA MET A 10 -3.34 -2.59 -8.58
C MET A 10 -3.20 -4.02 -9.12
N ARG A 11 -4.06 -4.45 -10.06
CA ARG A 11 -3.99 -5.79 -10.66
C ARG A 11 -2.69 -6.01 -11.43
N ARG A 12 -2.30 -5.05 -12.29
CA ARG A 12 -1.05 -5.14 -13.06
C ARG A 12 0.17 -5.19 -12.14
N ALA A 13 0.17 -4.39 -11.07
CA ALA A 13 1.25 -4.37 -10.09
C ALA A 13 1.34 -5.70 -9.31
N ASP A 14 0.21 -6.25 -8.87
CA ASP A 14 0.15 -7.55 -8.20
C ASP A 14 0.63 -8.70 -9.11
N ASP A 15 0.21 -8.72 -10.39
CA ASP A 15 0.70 -9.68 -11.38
C ASP A 15 2.21 -9.52 -11.64
N PHE A 16 2.69 -8.27 -11.76
CA PHE A 16 4.11 -7.98 -11.93
C PHE A 16 4.93 -8.46 -10.72
N ILE A 17 4.49 -8.16 -9.49
CA ILE A 17 5.15 -8.61 -8.26
C ILE A 17 5.21 -10.15 -8.20
N ARG A 18 4.11 -10.84 -8.52
CA ARG A 18 4.05 -12.30 -8.57
C ARG A 18 4.98 -12.91 -9.62
N SER A 19 5.26 -12.20 -10.72
CA SER A 19 6.17 -12.68 -11.75
C SER A 19 7.63 -12.81 -11.27
N PHE A 20 7.97 -12.16 -10.15
CA PHE A 20 9.25 -12.32 -9.45
C PHE A 20 9.18 -13.30 -8.26
N ASP A 21 8.16 -14.17 -8.22
CA ASP A 21 7.89 -15.11 -7.12
C ASP A 21 7.70 -14.44 -5.74
N PHE A 22 7.49 -13.12 -5.71
CA PHE A 22 7.20 -12.41 -4.47
C PHE A 22 5.71 -12.50 -4.14
N ARG A 23 5.39 -12.85 -2.89
CA ARG A 23 4.01 -12.96 -2.40
C ARG A 23 3.71 -11.85 -1.41
N LEU A 24 2.73 -11.02 -1.75
CA LEU A 24 2.20 -10.01 -0.84
C LEU A 24 1.46 -10.66 0.35
N PRO A 25 1.43 -10.00 1.52
CA PRO A 25 0.70 -10.49 2.68
C PRO A 25 -0.82 -10.55 2.39
N PRO A 26 -1.59 -11.42 3.09
CA PRO A 26 -3.01 -11.65 2.78
C PRO A 26 -3.88 -10.39 2.73
N PHE A 27 -3.56 -9.36 3.54
CA PHE A 27 -4.34 -8.12 3.56
C PHE A 27 -4.24 -7.29 2.27
N ALA A 28 -3.26 -7.56 1.42
CA ALA A 28 -3.13 -6.91 0.11
C ALA A 28 -4.35 -7.14 -0.80
N GLY A 29 -5.06 -8.26 -0.59
CA GLY A 29 -6.24 -8.64 -1.37
C GLY A 29 -7.58 -8.44 -0.66
N TRP A 30 -7.62 -7.81 0.51
CA TRP A 30 -8.89 -7.56 1.20
C TRP A 30 -9.74 -6.55 0.43
N SER A 31 -11.03 -6.88 0.24
CA SER A 31 -12.01 -5.93 -0.25
C SER A 31 -12.35 -4.89 0.83
N PRO A 32 -12.97 -3.75 0.48
CA PRO A 32 -13.45 -2.79 1.48
C PRO A 32 -14.37 -3.42 2.54
N GLU A 33 -15.23 -4.35 2.13
CA GLU A 33 -16.14 -5.09 3.02
C GLU A 33 -15.35 -6.01 3.96
N GLU A 34 -14.34 -6.71 3.46
CA GLU A 34 -13.48 -7.56 4.29
C GLU A 34 -12.66 -6.72 5.27
N PHE A 35 -12.14 -5.56 4.84
CA PHE A 35 -11.51 -4.60 5.71
C PHE A 35 -12.45 -4.13 6.84
N ALA A 36 -13.71 -3.84 6.51
CA ALA A 36 -14.70 -3.42 7.50
C ALA A 36 -15.01 -4.54 8.51
N ARG A 37 -15.12 -5.79 8.04
CA ARG A 37 -15.32 -6.97 8.90
C ARG A 37 -14.13 -7.22 9.81
N ARG A 38 -12.90 -6.97 9.33
CA ARG A 38 -11.64 -7.18 10.05
C ARG A 38 -11.12 -5.93 10.75
N LYS A 39 -11.98 -4.94 11.01
CA LYS A 39 -11.59 -3.67 11.64
C LYS A 39 -10.80 -3.87 12.95
N GLY A 40 -11.11 -4.91 13.73
CA GLY A 40 -10.37 -5.26 14.95
C GLY A 40 -8.92 -5.71 14.68
N ASP A 41 -8.68 -6.42 13.58
CA ASP A 41 -7.36 -6.94 13.20
C ASP A 41 -6.54 -5.89 12.41
N ALA A 42 -7.23 -4.96 11.75
CA ALA A 42 -6.62 -3.99 10.85
C ALA A 42 -5.88 -2.84 11.56
N GLY A 43 -5.93 -2.76 12.90
CA GLY A 43 -5.38 -1.64 13.67
C GLY A 43 -3.92 -1.32 13.33
N ALA A 44 -3.04 -2.34 13.36
CA ALA A 44 -1.63 -2.15 13.03
C ALA A 44 -1.37 -1.78 11.56
N ILE A 45 -2.19 -2.31 10.64
CA ILE A 45 -2.13 -1.98 9.20
C ILE A 45 -2.44 -0.49 8.99
N VAL A 46 -3.51 0.00 9.62
CA VAL A 46 -3.96 1.39 9.52
C VAL A 46 -2.98 2.34 10.22
N GLU A 47 -2.59 2.04 11.46
CA GLU A 47 -1.68 2.89 12.23
C GLU A 47 -0.32 3.08 11.55
N ALA A 48 0.22 2.02 10.94
CA ALA A 48 1.51 2.04 10.26
C ALA A 48 1.42 2.41 8.78
N ARG A 49 0.21 2.70 8.26
CA ARG A 49 -0.05 3.03 6.84
C ARG A 49 0.52 1.97 5.88
N LEU A 50 0.26 0.70 6.18
CA LEU A 50 0.67 -0.42 5.32
C LEU A 50 -0.31 -0.59 4.15
N GLY A 51 0.16 -1.18 3.07
CA GLY A 51 -0.66 -1.52 1.90
C GLY A 51 -0.37 -0.70 0.67
N TRP A 52 -1.34 -0.66 -0.23
CA TRP A 52 -1.24 -0.04 -1.55
C TRP A 52 -1.21 1.50 -1.47
N ASP A 53 -0.26 2.09 -2.18
CA ASP A 53 -0.24 3.53 -2.49
C ASP A 53 -0.07 3.73 -3.99
N ILE A 54 -0.90 4.59 -4.57
CA ILE A 54 -0.96 4.88 -6.01
C ILE A 54 -1.16 6.38 -6.15
N THR A 55 -0.20 7.03 -6.81
CA THR A 55 -0.23 8.48 -7.01
C THR A 55 0.29 8.83 -8.40
N ASP A 56 -0.37 9.81 -9.01
CA ASP A 56 0.09 10.54 -10.20
C ASP A 56 0.68 11.91 -9.80
N PHE A 57 0.97 12.10 -8.51
CA PHE A 57 1.38 13.36 -7.88
C PHE A 57 0.44 14.54 -8.19
N GLY A 58 -0.85 14.26 -8.42
CA GLY A 58 -1.86 15.26 -8.74
C GLY A 58 -1.80 15.79 -10.16
N ARG A 59 -1.05 15.14 -11.07
CA ARG A 59 -0.82 15.62 -12.44
C ARG A 59 -1.83 15.09 -13.46
N GLY A 60 -2.62 14.07 -13.12
CA GLY A 60 -3.55 13.45 -14.06
C GLY A 60 -2.86 12.66 -15.18
N ALA A 61 -1.57 12.34 -15.04
CA ALA A 61 -0.73 11.66 -16.02
C ALA A 61 0.07 10.54 -15.35
N PHE A 62 -0.61 9.45 -14.96
CA PHE A 62 0.02 8.35 -14.23
C PHE A 62 1.07 7.60 -15.05
N ASP A 63 0.82 7.36 -16.34
CA ASP A 63 1.77 6.61 -17.18
C ASP A 63 3.10 7.36 -17.40
N ASP A 64 3.10 8.69 -17.30
CA ASP A 64 4.30 9.53 -17.46
C ASP A 64 5.03 9.80 -16.14
N PHE A 65 4.27 10.04 -15.06
CA PHE A 65 4.81 10.53 -13.78
C PHE A 65 4.26 9.80 -12.55
N GLY A 66 3.64 8.65 -12.70
CA GLY A 66 3.02 7.91 -11.60
C GLY A 66 3.96 6.95 -10.88
N ILE A 67 3.57 6.59 -9.65
CA ILE A 67 4.16 5.46 -8.93
C ILE A 67 3.06 4.63 -8.26
N VAL A 68 3.25 3.31 -8.28
CA VAL A 68 2.52 2.34 -7.47
C VAL A 68 3.50 1.64 -6.56
N LEU A 69 3.15 1.52 -5.27
CA LEU A 69 3.95 0.81 -4.28
C LEU A 69 3.07 0.06 -3.28
N PHE A 70 3.68 -0.88 -2.57
CA PHE A 70 3.06 -1.61 -1.47
C PHE A 70 3.95 -1.55 -0.22
N THR A 71 3.47 -0.89 0.82
CA THR A 71 4.19 -0.78 2.09
C THR A 71 3.99 -2.05 2.92
N LEU A 72 5.02 -2.91 2.95
CA LEU A 72 4.99 -4.19 3.68
C LEU A 72 5.14 -4.01 5.20
N ARG A 73 5.96 -3.04 5.60
CA ARG A 73 6.28 -2.74 6.99
C ARG A 73 6.59 -1.26 7.12
N ASN A 74 6.24 -0.69 8.27
CA ASN A 74 6.57 0.70 8.58
C ASN A 74 6.83 0.86 10.08
N GLY A 75 7.59 1.89 10.45
CA GLY A 75 7.82 2.29 11.84
C GLY A 75 6.94 3.46 12.25
N LYS A 76 6.97 3.82 13.53
CA LYS A 76 6.31 5.03 14.03
C LYS A 76 7.30 6.18 14.00
N ALA A 77 6.94 7.28 13.33
CA ALA A 77 7.78 8.49 13.27
C ALA A 77 8.17 9.01 14.66
N ALA A 78 7.28 8.87 15.65
CA ALA A 78 7.55 9.27 17.05
C ALA A 78 8.74 8.50 17.69
N ASP A 79 9.06 7.29 17.21
CA ASP A 79 10.17 6.50 17.75
C ASP A 79 11.54 6.99 17.25
N LEU A 80 11.58 7.82 16.21
CA LEU A 80 12.81 8.48 15.75
C LEU A 80 13.39 9.41 16.80
N ALA A 81 12.54 10.20 17.47
CA ALA A 81 12.95 11.09 18.54
C ALA A 81 13.58 10.35 19.73
N ARG A 82 13.34 9.04 19.85
CA ARG A 82 13.87 8.16 20.88
C ARG A 82 15.09 7.36 20.42
N GLY A 83 15.58 7.60 19.20
CA GLY A 83 16.74 6.90 18.62
C GLY A 83 16.50 5.42 18.29
N ARG A 84 15.23 4.99 18.16
CA ARG A 84 14.87 3.57 17.98
C ARG A 84 13.97 3.28 16.77
N GLY A 85 13.58 4.31 16.01
CA GLY A 85 12.69 4.16 14.85
C GLY A 85 13.42 3.79 13.57
N MET A 86 12.89 2.81 12.82
CA MET A 86 13.18 2.63 11.40
C MET A 86 12.09 3.30 10.57
N LEU A 87 12.48 4.20 9.67
CA LEU A 87 11.58 4.75 8.66
C LEU A 87 11.71 3.94 7.37
N TYR A 88 10.59 3.77 6.70
CA TYR A 88 10.52 3.19 5.37
C TYR A 88 9.95 4.25 4.43
N ALA A 89 10.44 4.25 3.19
CA ALA A 89 10.06 5.22 2.16
C ALA A 89 8.58 5.12 1.79
#